data_AF-A0A964R1W5-F1
#
_entry.id   AF-A0A964R1W5-F1
#
_cell.length_a   1.000
_cell.length_b   1.000
_cell.length_c   1.000
_cell.angle_alpha   90.00
_cell.angle_beta   90.00
_cell.angle_gamma   90.00
#
_symmetry.space_group_name_H-M   'P 1'
#
loop_
_entity.id
_entity.type
_entity.pdbx_description
1 polymer ?
#
loop_
_entity_poly.entity_id
_entity_poly.type
_entity_poly.pdbx_seq_one_letter_code
_entity_poly.pdbx_strand_id
1 'polypeptide(L)'
;MKTSLLRAMGLGSLLLASTQTLSAATAPSTPQLSDFDKRQSAAVSEDVDASRAAAAMRLRNNVPGLKVDFDSITRAPKDVSSADGFLTGANGAGRALGPGSLTGFAASDPHRLTKGFLREHKALFGHGPEVLATARITREFVTPHNGMKTVVWQQQVAGVAVFEAVLSSHTTRRDELVKVCSQFLPDVDAAADRGTPNHAAVLANPTVSARQAIALAAQNVGDAAAVEAVTPVAEAAATPERRQKFSATFLRGEGTAQLIWLPMDRDTLRLCWDVTLTSRARGEMFRVLVDAKTGEVLVRRGLTSYLSDASYRVFTSDSPSPFSPGHPTPLTTQPPLVSRTLVTLPALNTNASPAGWLDDGGNETRGNNVDAHTDRNNDDLPDVPRPQGSPFRVFDFAMDLTTQDPTNYSPAAVVQLFYLCNWTHDKLYALGFTEAAGNFQSNNFARGGVGGDAVQADAQDGSGVNNANMSTPGDGFP
;
A
#
# COMPACT_ATOMS: atom_id res chain seq x y z
N MET A 1 -13.87 64.59 25.68
CA MET A 1 -13.44 64.75 24.27
C MET A 1 -12.59 63.55 23.89
N LYS A 2 -12.88 62.95 22.74
CA LYS A 2 -12.35 61.67 22.23
C LYS A 2 -10.84 61.73 21.96
N THR A 3 -10.10 60.71 22.40
CA THR A 3 -8.91 60.10 21.75
C THR A 3 -8.44 58.92 22.61
N SER A 4 -8.53 57.67 22.12
CA SER A 4 -7.47 56.90 21.44
C SER A 4 -6.54 56.15 22.42
N LEU A 5 -6.59 54.81 22.38
CA LEU A 5 -5.49 53.82 22.50
C LEU A 5 -5.97 52.52 23.17
N LEU A 6 -6.52 51.60 22.37
CA LEU A 6 -6.52 50.17 22.72
C LEU A 6 -5.11 49.62 22.44
N ARG A 7 -4.43 49.17 23.51
CA ARG A 7 -3.24 48.33 23.40
C ARG A 7 -3.69 46.89 23.11
N ALA A 8 -3.37 46.40 21.92
CA ALA A 8 -3.39 44.99 21.59
C ALA A 8 -2.21 44.28 22.29
N MET A 9 -2.52 43.31 23.16
CA MET A 9 -1.56 42.32 23.62
C MET A 9 -1.36 41.29 22.51
N GLY A 10 -0.20 41.34 21.86
CA GLY A 10 0.25 40.28 20.97
C GLY A 10 0.78 39.09 21.78
N LEU A 11 0.02 38.00 21.83
CA LEU A 11 0.57 36.68 22.13
C LEU A 11 1.19 36.13 20.84
N GLY A 12 2.52 36.16 20.77
CA GLY A 12 3.28 35.45 19.74
C GLY A 12 3.33 33.96 20.08
N SER A 13 2.42 33.18 19.49
CA SER A 13 2.48 31.72 19.48
C SER A 13 3.46 31.28 18.40
N LEU A 14 4.70 30.96 18.79
CA LEU A 14 5.67 30.30 17.92
C LEU A 14 5.20 28.83 17.71
N LEU A 15 4.44 28.58 16.64
CA LEU A 15 4.28 27.23 16.11
C LEU A 15 5.57 26.85 15.37
N LEU A 16 6.43 26.06 16.02
CA LEU A 16 7.47 25.29 15.34
C LEU A 16 6.78 24.16 14.54
N ALA A 17 6.34 24.47 13.32
CA ALA A 17 6.00 23.47 12.34
C ALA A 17 7.32 22.84 11.85
N SER A 18 7.66 21.67 12.39
CA SER A 18 8.67 20.81 11.78
C SER A 18 8.10 20.23 10.48
N THR A 19 8.25 20.97 9.38
CA THR A 19 8.12 20.40 8.05
C THR A 19 9.27 19.43 7.86
N GLN A 20 9.03 18.14 8.08
CA GLN A 20 9.88 17.12 7.49
C GLN A 20 9.66 17.21 5.98
N THR A 21 10.47 18.02 5.32
CA THR A 21 10.67 17.93 3.88
C THR A 21 11.27 16.55 3.64
N LEU A 22 10.47 15.63 3.11
CA LEU A 22 10.98 14.48 2.37
C LEU A 22 11.81 15.07 1.22
N SER A 23 13.12 15.19 1.41
CA SER A 23 14.03 15.45 0.30
C SER A 23 13.91 14.26 -0.64
N ALA A 24 13.30 14.48 -1.80
CA ALA A 24 13.45 13.60 -2.93
C ALA A 24 14.95 13.45 -3.20
N ALA A 25 15.48 12.25 -2.95
CA ALA A 25 16.85 11.93 -3.27
C ALA A 25 16.95 11.87 -4.79
N THR A 26 17.91 12.60 -5.38
CA THR A 26 18.30 12.44 -6.78
C THR A 26 18.57 10.96 -7.05
N ALA A 27 18.00 10.40 -8.12
CA ALA A 27 18.16 9.00 -8.48
C ALA A 27 19.67 8.61 -8.48
N PRO A 28 20.07 7.54 -7.75
CA PRO A 28 21.47 7.16 -7.66
C PRO A 28 22.01 6.70 -9.01
N SER A 29 23.33 6.84 -9.21
CA SER A 29 24.05 6.26 -10.36
C SER A 29 24.02 4.72 -10.37
N THR A 30 23.58 4.11 -9.27
CA THR A 30 23.52 2.67 -9.05
C THR A 30 22.08 2.19 -9.20
N PRO A 31 21.77 1.23 -10.09
CA PRO A 31 20.41 0.71 -10.24
C PRO A 31 19.83 0.24 -8.91
N GLN A 32 18.54 0.50 -8.66
CA GLN A 32 17.84 0.06 -7.47
C GLN A 32 17.92 -1.48 -7.35
N LEU A 33 18.13 -1.98 -6.13
CA LEU A 33 18.10 -3.42 -5.89
C LEU A 33 16.66 -3.93 -5.90
N SER A 34 16.45 -5.04 -6.60
CA SER A 34 15.15 -5.71 -6.59
C SER A 34 14.83 -6.28 -5.21
N ASP A 35 13.55 -6.22 -4.86
CA ASP A 35 13.01 -6.96 -3.72
C ASP A 35 13.00 -8.45 -4.03
N PHE A 36 13.09 -9.28 -2.99
CA PHE A 36 12.82 -10.71 -3.11
C PHE A 36 12.23 -11.28 -1.83
N ASP A 37 11.46 -12.35 -2.01
CA ASP A 37 10.87 -13.13 -0.94
C ASP A 37 11.03 -14.62 -1.28
N LYS A 38 11.82 -15.34 -0.47
CA LYS A 38 12.06 -16.78 -0.66
C LYS A 38 10.98 -17.65 -0.03
N ARG A 39 9.98 -17.07 0.63
CA ARG A 39 8.83 -17.82 1.14
C ARG A 39 8.05 -18.36 -0.05
N GLN A 40 7.96 -19.68 -0.16
CA GLN A 40 7.13 -20.33 -1.17
C GLN A 40 5.72 -20.49 -0.63
N SER A 41 4.71 -20.36 -1.49
CA SER A 41 3.39 -20.89 -1.20
C SER A 41 3.51 -22.42 -1.19
N ALA A 42 3.80 -23.03 -0.04
CA ALA A 42 3.80 -24.49 0.04
C ALA A 42 2.40 -25.01 -0.31
N ALA A 43 2.35 -26.11 -1.08
CA ALA A 43 1.09 -26.80 -1.33
C ALA A 43 0.55 -27.34 0.01
N VAL A 44 -0.59 -26.81 0.43
CA VAL A 44 -1.36 -27.39 1.55
C VAL A 44 -2.08 -28.63 1.02
N SER A 45 -2.40 -29.60 1.88
CA SER A 45 -3.20 -30.75 1.44
C SER A 45 -4.55 -30.29 0.87
N GLU A 46 -4.98 -30.93 -0.22
CA GLU A 46 -6.25 -30.63 -0.90
C GLU A 46 -7.45 -30.69 0.07
N ASP A 47 -7.40 -31.58 1.06
CA ASP A 47 -8.45 -31.74 2.08
C ASP A 47 -8.64 -30.50 2.97
N VAL A 48 -7.55 -29.84 3.37
CA VAL A 48 -7.61 -28.63 4.20
C VAL A 48 -8.18 -27.47 3.39
N ASP A 49 -7.77 -27.34 2.13
CA ASP A 49 -8.29 -26.33 1.22
C ASP A 49 -9.78 -26.60 0.89
N ALA A 50 -10.18 -27.86 0.72
CA ALA A 50 -11.58 -28.25 0.52
C ALA A 50 -12.46 -27.95 1.74
N SER A 51 -11.99 -28.25 2.96
CA SER A 51 -12.70 -27.95 4.21
C SER A 51 -12.90 -26.44 4.41
N ARG A 52 -11.88 -25.63 4.11
CA ARG A 52 -11.96 -24.17 4.15
C ARG A 52 -12.87 -23.61 3.06
N ALA A 53 -12.79 -24.11 1.84
CA ALA A 53 -13.70 -23.73 0.76
C ALA A 53 -15.15 -24.02 1.15
N ALA A 54 -15.42 -25.19 1.74
CA ALA A 54 -16.74 -25.52 2.27
C ALA A 54 -17.18 -24.58 3.41
N ALA A 55 -16.27 -24.19 4.30
CA ALA A 55 -16.56 -23.22 5.35
C ALA A 55 -16.88 -21.82 4.79
N ALA A 56 -16.10 -21.35 3.81
CA ALA A 56 -16.35 -20.09 3.11
C ALA A 56 -17.71 -20.12 2.38
N MET A 57 -18.05 -21.23 1.71
CA MET A 57 -19.36 -21.39 1.07
C MET A 57 -20.52 -21.33 2.07
N ARG A 58 -20.39 -21.99 3.24
CA ARG A 58 -21.41 -21.90 4.29
C ARG A 58 -21.60 -20.46 4.78
N LEU A 59 -20.51 -19.72 4.95
CA LEU A 59 -20.59 -18.31 5.34
C LEU A 59 -21.25 -17.45 4.25
N ARG A 60 -20.96 -17.70 2.96
CA ARG A 60 -21.58 -17.00 1.82
C ARG A 60 -23.10 -17.17 1.79
N ASN A 61 -23.62 -18.32 2.19
CA ASN A 61 -25.07 -18.57 2.24
C ASN A 61 -25.79 -17.66 3.25
N ASN A 62 -25.08 -17.18 4.28
CA ASN A 62 -25.66 -16.38 5.35
C ASN A 62 -25.33 -14.88 5.23
N VAL A 63 -24.34 -14.52 4.43
CA VAL A 63 -23.84 -13.15 4.25
C VAL A 63 -23.86 -12.79 2.76
N PRO A 64 -24.87 -12.03 2.30
CA PRO A 64 -24.91 -11.52 0.94
C PRO A 64 -23.64 -10.73 0.59
N GLY A 65 -23.19 -10.82 -0.66
CA GLY A 65 -21.99 -10.11 -1.14
C GLY A 65 -20.68 -10.47 -0.43
N LEU A 66 -20.61 -11.61 0.27
CA LEU A 66 -19.40 -11.99 1.03
C LEU A 66 -18.20 -12.23 0.11
N LYS A 67 -17.12 -11.48 0.39
CA LYS A 67 -15.78 -11.68 -0.15
C LYS A 67 -14.88 -12.35 0.90
N VAL A 68 -14.13 -13.35 0.46
CA VAL A 68 -13.10 -14.01 1.27
C VAL A 68 -11.85 -14.14 0.43
N ASP A 69 -10.81 -13.39 0.79
CA ASP A 69 -9.49 -13.48 0.16
C ASP A 69 -8.51 -14.18 1.09
N PHE A 70 -7.64 -15.01 0.52
CA PHE A 70 -6.63 -15.78 1.26
C PHE A 70 -5.23 -15.21 1.05
N ASP A 71 -4.42 -15.28 2.11
CA ASP A 71 -3.01 -14.98 2.05
C ASP A 71 -2.25 -16.04 1.24
N SER A 72 -1.29 -15.64 0.42
CA SER A 72 -0.55 -16.58 -0.44
C SER A 72 0.44 -17.46 0.32
N ILE A 73 0.90 -17.05 1.51
CA ILE A 73 1.90 -17.77 2.31
C ILE A 73 1.24 -18.57 3.42
N THR A 74 0.55 -17.88 4.32
CA THR A 74 -0.10 -18.49 5.50
C THR A 74 -1.42 -19.19 5.15
N ARG A 75 -1.97 -18.89 3.96
CA ARG A 75 -3.30 -19.37 3.51
C ARG A 75 -4.41 -18.95 4.47
N ALA A 76 -4.17 -18.01 5.38
CA ALA A 76 -5.17 -17.50 6.29
C ALA A 76 -6.18 -16.62 5.53
N PRO A 77 -7.44 -16.50 5.99
CA PRO A 77 -8.42 -15.59 5.41
C PRO A 77 -8.02 -14.13 5.72
N LYS A 78 -7.19 -13.54 4.85
CA LYS A 78 -6.62 -12.19 5.01
C LYS A 78 -7.67 -11.09 4.89
N ASP A 79 -8.78 -11.38 4.23
CA ASP A 79 -9.93 -10.48 4.13
C ASP A 79 -11.21 -11.31 4.22
N VAL A 80 -12.05 -11.02 5.23
CA VAL A 80 -13.44 -11.48 5.29
C VAL A 80 -14.32 -10.25 5.44
N SER A 81 -15.04 -9.92 4.38
CA SER A 81 -15.88 -8.72 4.27
C SER A 81 -17.11 -9.00 3.40
N SER A 82 -18.04 -8.05 3.35
CA SER A 82 -19.22 -8.12 2.48
C SER A 82 -19.34 -6.81 1.70
N ALA A 83 -19.63 -6.91 0.41
CA ALA A 83 -19.98 -5.76 -0.43
C ALA A 83 -21.38 -5.22 -0.10
N ASP A 84 -22.25 -6.07 0.45
CA ASP A 84 -23.67 -5.78 0.75
C ASP A 84 -23.89 -5.49 2.25
N GLY A 85 -22.92 -4.85 2.89
CA GLY A 85 -22.99 -4.37 4.28
C GLY A 85 -22.06 -5.11 5.24
N PHE A 86 -22.51 -5.32 6.49
CA PHE A 86 -21.68 -5.86 7.57
C PHE A 86 -21.84 -7.37 7.75
N LEU A 87 -20.83 -8.02 8.34
CA LEU A 87 -20.84 -9.45 8.64
C LEU A 87 -21.92 -9.83 9.65
N THR A 88 -22.33 -8.92 10.53
CA THR A 88 -23.45 -9.12 11.47
C THR A 88 -24.41 -7.94 11.47
N GLY A 89 -25.63 -8.16 11.94
CA GLY A 89 -26.55 -7.10 12.32
C GLY A 89 -26.18 -6.47 13.67
N ALA A 90 -27.02 -5.55 14.14
CA ALA A 90 -26.85 -4.84 15.40
C ALA A 90 -26.74 -5.82 16.59
N ASN A 91 -25.88 -5.50 17.55
CA ASN A 91 -25.56 -6.36 18.69
C ASN A 91 -25.04 -7.77 18.32
N GLY A 92 -24.45 -7.91 17.12
CA GLY A 92 -23.97 -9.19 16.61
C GLY A 92 -25.07 -10.13 16.11
N ALA A 93 -26.28 -9.63 15.85
CA ALA A 93 -27.41 -10.49 15.51
C ALA A 93 -27.36 -11.01 14.06
N GLY A 94 -27.49 -12.33 13.91
CA GLY A 94 -27.68 -13.02 12.63
C GLY A 94 -26.49 -12.92 11.66
N ARG A 95 -26.76 -13.27 10.39
CA ARG A 95 -25.78 -13.31 9.30
C ARG A 95 -24.60 -14.24 9.63
N ALA A 96 -23.41 -13.70 9.84
CA ALA A 96 -22.23 -14.49 10.13
C ALA A 96 -22.21 -15.10 11.55
N LEU A 97 -23.15 -14.75 12.43
CA LEU A 97 -23.25 -15.34 13.77
C LEU A 97 -24.58 -16.06 13.94
N GLY A 98 -24.49 -17.33 14.35
CA GLY A 98 -25.63 -18.18 14.65
C GLY A 98 -26.15 -18.03 16.09
N PRO A 99 -27.33 -18.63 16.39
CA PRO A 99 -27.85 -18.69 17.75
C PRO A 99 -26.88 -19.48 18.65
N GLY A 100 -26.26 -18.78 19.60
CA GLY A 100 -25.31 -19.38 20.54
C GLY A 100 -23.84 -19.14 20.24
N SER A 101 -23.49 -18.52 19.11
CA SER A 101 -22.10 -18.15 18.78
C SER A 101 -21.50 -17.14 19.76
N LEU A 102 -22.30 -16.55 20.66
CA LEU A 102 -21.86 -15.63 21.73
C LEU A 102 -22.08 -16.19 23.14
N THR A 103 -22.58 -17.42 23.29
CA THR A 103 -22.79 -18.08 24.60
C THR A 103 -21.47 -18.24 25.34
N GLY A 104 -21.44 -17.94 26.64
CA GLY A 104 -20.24 -18.04 27.48
C GLY A 104 -19.27 -16.85 27.39
N PHE A 105 -19.49 -15.89 26.49
CA PHE A 105 -18.77 -14.62 26.51
C PHE A 105 -19.61 -13.56 27.22
N ALA A 106 -19.01 -12.89 28.23
CA ALA A 106 -19.65 -11.83 28.98
C ALA A 106 -20.13 -10.72 28.03
N ALA A 107 -21.32 -10.16 28.27
CA ALA A 107 -21.85 -9.06 27.46
C ALA A 107 -20.95 -7.81 27.49
N SER A 108 -20.17 -7.63 28.55
CA SER A 108 -19.18 -6.56 28.71
C SER A 108 -17.83 -6.85 28.04
N ASP A 109 -17.63 -8.03 27.43
CA ASP A 109 -16.37 -8.37 26.78
C ASP A 109 -16.16 -7.49 25.53
N PRO A 110 -15.13 -6.63 25.50
CA PRO A 110 -14.89 -5.69 24.41
C PRO A 110 -14.54 -6.34 23.06
N HIS A 111 -14.31 -7.66 23.05
CA HIS A 111 -13.95 -8.46 21.88
C HIS A 111 -14.95 -9.59 21.62
N ARG A 112 -16.13 -9.53 22.26
CA ARG A 112 -17.17 -10.58 22.25
C ARG A 112 -17.53 -11.04 20.84
N LEU A 113 -17.76 -10.10 19.92
CA LEU A 113 -18.16 -10.41 18.54
C LEU A 113 -17.04 -11.09 17.76
N THR A 114 -15.81 -10.59 17.88
CA THR A 114 -14.63 -11.20 17.25
C THR A 114 -14.44 -12.63 17.76
N LYS A 115 -14.55 -12.85 19.07
CA LYS A 115 -14.44 -14.19 19.68
C LYS A 115 -15.55 -15.13 19.20
N GLY A 116 -16.78 -14.63 19.12
CA GLY A 116 -17.91 -15.39 18.60
C GLY A 116 -17.74 -15.78 17.15
N PHE A 117 -17.25 -14.86 16.33
CA PHE A 117 -17.01 -15.07 14.91
C PHE A 117 -15.91 -16.11 14.67
N LEU A 118 -14.80 -16.04 15.41
CA LEU A 118 -13.74 -17.05 15.32
C LEU A 118 -14.21 -18.43 15.82
N ARG A 119 -15.10 -18.48 16.80
CA ARG A 119 -15.70 -19.74 17.26
C ARG A 119 -16.58 -20.36 16.17
N GLU A 120 -17.48 -19.57 15.60
CA GLU A 120 -18.40 -20.03 14.55
C GLU A 120 -17.65 -20.49 13.31
N HIS A 121 -16.61 -19.75 12.92
CA HIS A 121 -15.87 -19.96 11.67
C HIS A 121 -14.53 -20.65 11.89
N LYS A 122 -14.37 -21.45 12.95
CA LYS A 122 -13.12 -22.16 13.26
C LYS A 122 -12.59 -22.98 12.09
N ALA A 123 -13.47 -23.60 11.29
CA ALA A 123 -13.07 -24.35 10.09
C ALA A 123 -12.47 -23.46 8.98
N LEU A 124 -12.90 -22.19 8.88
CA LEU A 124 -12.35 -21.23 7.93
C LEU A 124 -10.95 -20.75 8.38
N PHE A 125 -10.82 -20.39 9.64
CA PHE A 125 -9.57 -19.83 10.18
C PHE A 125 -8.54 -20.93 10.51
N GLY A 126 -8.98 -22.12 10.86
CA GLY A 126 -8.15 -23.21 11.39
C GLY A 126 -7.93 -23.11 12.90
N HIS A 127 -8.46 -22.07 13.54
CA HIS A 127 -8.32 -21.80 14.97
C HIS A 127 -9.58 -21.10 15.50
N GLY A 128 -9.84 -21.23 16.81
CA GLY A 128 -10.93 -20.53 17.48
C GLY A 128 -10.47 -19.26 18.20
N PRO A 129 -11.28 -18.70 19.11
CA PRO A 129 -10.96 -17.48 19.87
C PRO A 129 -9.81 -17.65 20.87
N GLU A 130 -9.41 -18.87 21.19
CA GLU A 130 -8.30 -19.19 22.08
C GLU A 130 -6.99 -18.51 21.68
N VAL A 131 -6.76 -18.30 20.37
CA VAL A 131 -5.54 -17.63 19.87
C VAL A 131 -5.44 -16.16 20.27
N LEU A 132 -6.57 -15.52 20.59
CA LEU A 132 -6.57 -14.12 21.02
C LEU A 132 -6.04 -13.96 22.45
N ALA A 133 -6.06 -15.03 23.25
CA ALA A 133 -5.56 -15.00 24.62
C ALA A 133 -4.02 -15.04 24.68
N THR A 134 -3.38 -15.66 23.68
CA THR A 134 -1.92 -15.72 23.56
C THR A 134 -1.34 -14.64 22.66
N ALA A 135 -2.17 -13.99 21.83
CA ALA A 135 -1.78 -12.87 20.99
C ALA A 135 -1.65 -11.55 21.77
N ARG A 136 -0.80 -10.66 21.27
CA ARG A 136 -0.58 -9.32 21.84
C ARG A 136 -1.45 -8.28 21.12
N ILE A 137 -2.25 -7.50 21.85
CA ILE A 137 -2.96 -6.36 21.26
C ILE A 137 -1.94 -5.26 20.94
N THR A 138 -1.80 -4.90 19.67
CA THR A 138 -0.88 -3.84 19.21
C THR A 138 -1.61 -2.53 18.90
N ARG A 139 -2.93 -2.59 18.69
CA ARG A 139 -3.76 -1.41 18.50
C ARG A 139 -5.17 -1.69 18.97
N GLU A 140 -5.71 -0.75 19.74
CA GLU A 140 -7.13 -0.67 20.07
C GLU A 140 -7.53 0.80 19.97
N PHE A 141 -8.40 1.11 19.03
CA PHE A 141 -8.72 2.48 18.66
C PHE A 141 -10.20 2.63 18.33
N VAL A 142 -10.80 3.72 18.80
CA VAL A 142 -12.18 4.10 18.47
C VAL A 142 -12.14 5.39 17.67
N THR A 143 -12.70 5.35 16.47
CA THR A 143 -12.73 6.47 15.54
C THR A 143 -13.70 7.55 16.05
N PRO A 144 -13.26 8.79 16.30
CA PRO A 144 -14.09 9.79 16.99
C PRO A 144 -15.39 10.16 16.27
N HIS A 145 -15.40 10.26 14.94
CA HIS A 145 -16.54 10.80 14.20
C HIS A 145 -17.67 9.78 13.96
N ASN A 146 -17.39 8.47 13.99
CA ASN A 146 -18.38 7.42 13.70
C ASN A 146 -18.45 6.31 14.77
N GLY A 147 -17.54 6.30 15.74
CA GLY A 147 -17.46 5.30 16.79
C GLY A 147 -17.01 3.92 16.32
N MET A 148 -16.42 3.79 15.12
CA MET A 148 -15.87 2.52 14.64
C MET A 148 -14.67 2.12 15.51
N LYS A 149 -14.77 0.95 16.13
CA LYS A 149 -13.71 0.33 16.92
C LYS A 149 -12.88 -0.58 16.02
N THR A 150 -11.56 -0.41 16.08
CA THR A 150 -10.57 -1.28 15.43
C THR A 150 -9.69 -1.89 16.50
N VAL A 151 -9.58 -3.21 16.50
CA VAL A 151 -8.64 -3.95 17.36
C VAL A 151 -7.71 -4.77 16.47
N VAL A 152 -6.43 -4.77 16.81
CA VAL A 152 -5.37 -5.47 16.09
C VAL A 152 -4.59 -6.34 17.08
N TRP A 153 -4.57 -7.63 16.81
CA TRP A 153 -3.82 -8.64 17.55
C TRP A 153 -2.63 -9.10 16.71
N GLN A 154 -1.48 -9.23 17.36
CA GLN A 154 -0.25 -9.76 16.79
C GLN A 154 -0.04 -11.18 17.33
N GLN A 155 0.02 -12.17 16.43
CA GLN A 155 0.36 -13.53 16.82
C GLN A 155 1.82 -13.57 17.28
N GLN A 156 2.11 -14.40 18.29
CA GLN A 156 3.44 -14.54 18.88
C GLN A 156 3.70 -15.99 19.31
N VAL A 157 4.97 -16.38 19.32
CA VAL A 157 5.46 -17.65 19.90
C VAL A 157 6.55 -17.29 20.90
N ALA A 158 6.43 -17.82 22.13
CA ALA A 158 7.34 -17.50 23.24
C ALA A 158 7.53 -15.97 23.45
N GLY A 159 6.48 -15.17 23.21
CA GLY A 159 6.49 -13.71 23.33
C GLY A 159 7.17 -12.96 22.17
N VAL A 160 7.72 -13.66 21.17
CA VAL A 160 8.26 -13.07 19.94
C VAL A 160 7.18 -12.99 18.88
N ALA A 161 7.02 -11.82 18.26
CA ALA A 161 6.03 -11.62 17.20
C ALA A 161 6.27 -12.52 15.97
N VAL A 162 5.18 -12.93 15.33
CA VAL A 162 5.19 -13.59 14.03
C VAL A 162 5.01 -12.55 12.92
N PHE A 163 5.96 -12.47 12.00
CA PHE A 163 6.04 -11.52 10.91
C PHE A 163 4.73 -11.48 10.12
N GLU A 164 4.11 -10.31 10.07
CA GLU A 164 2.84 -10.01 9.38
C GLU A 164 1.61 -10.83 9.84
N ALA A 165 1.76 -11.80 10.74
CA ALA A 165 0.65 -12.60 11.27
C ALA A 165 -0.20 -11.79 12.27
N VAL A 166 -1.02 -10.91 11.70
CA VAL A 166 -1.91 -10.00 12.40
C VAL A 166 -3.36 -10.42 12.17
N LEU A 167 -4.18 -10.30 13.21
CA LEU A 167 -5.62 -10.37 13.12
C LEU A 167 -6.18 -9.00 13.43
N SER A 168 -7.06 -8.48 12.60
CA SER A 168 -7.77 -7.24 12.87
C SER A 168 -9.28 -7.42 12.76
N SER A 169 -10.00 -6.71 13.61
CA SER A 169 -11.45 -6.74 13.66
C SER A 169 -11.98 -5.32 13.79
N HIS A 170 -13.03 -5.03 13.03
CA HIS A 170 -13.69 -3.73 13.00
C HIS A 170 -15.14 -3.89 13.43
N THR A 171 -15.56 -3.14 14.44
CA THR A 171 -16.95 -3.12 14.92
C THR A 171 -17.51 -1.70 14.97
N THR A 172 -18.79 -1.55 14.64
CA THR A 172 -19.47 -0.25 14.75
C THR A 172 -19.84 0.06 16.20
N ARG A 173 -20.24 1.30 16.49
CA ARG A 173 -20.83 1.71 17.79
C ARG A 173 -22.13 0.99 18.16
N ARG A 174 -22.74 0.24 17.24
CA ARG A 174 -23.96 -0.56 17.46
C ARG A 174 -23.65 -2.05 17.60
N ASP A 175 -22.38 -2.38 17.84
CA ASP A 175 -21.91 -3.77 17.94
C ASP A 175 -22.26 -4.58 16.68
N GLU A 176 -21.96 -4.01 15.50
CA GLU A 176 -22.02 -4.71 14.22
C GLU A 176 -20.59 -5.05 13.78
N LEU A 177 -20.32 -6.32 13.48
CA LEU A 177 -19.02 -6.75 12.97
C LEU A 177 -18.92 -6.41 11.48
N VAL A 178 -18.03 -5.48 11.14
CA VAL A 178 -17.88 -4.96 9.77
C VAL A 178 -16.99 -5.88 8.95
N LYS A 179 -15.82 -6.22 9.50
CA LYS A 179 -14.75 -6.92 8.78
C LYS A 179 -13.84 -7.64 9.76
N VAL A 180 -13.32 -8.79 9.34
CA VAL A 180 -12.25 -9.52 10.02
C VAL A 180 -11.15 -9.83 9.01
N CYS A 181 -9.92 -9.47 9.32
CA CYS A 181 -8.74 -9.81 8.52
C CYS A 181 -7.83 -10.67 9.38
N SER A 182 -7.29 -11.77 8.85
CA SER A 182 -6.33 -12.59 9.59
C SER A 182 -5.22 -13.13 8.71
N GLN A 183 -3.99 -12.98 9.20
CA GLN A 183 -2.80 -13.71 8.73
C GLN A 183 -2.26 -14.66 9.82
N PHE A 184 -3.08 -14.99 10.84
CA PHE A 184 -2.70 -15.92 11.89
C PHE A 184 -2.52 -17.34 11.34
N LEU A 185 -1.48 -18.01 11.82
CA LEU A 185 -1.31 -19.44 11.61
C LEU A 185 -2.30 -20.21 12.51
N PRO A 186 -2.86 -21.35 12.03
CA PRO A 186 -3.79 -22.18 12.81
C PRO A 186 -3.23 -22.73 14.11
N ASP A 187 -2.01 -23.26 14.06
CA ASP A 187 -1.29 -23.81 15.21
C ASP A 187 0.16 -23.30 15.16
N VAL A 188 0.36 -22.15 15.80
CA VAL A 188 1.59 -21.37 15.69
C VAL A 188 2.77 -22.03 16.44
N ASP A 189 2.49 -22.70 17.55
CA ASP A 189 3.52 -23.40 18.34
C ASP A 189 3.98 -24.66 17.60
N ALA A 190 3.06 -25.46 17.05
CA ALA A 190 3.42 -26.60 16.22
C ALA A 190 4.15 -26.18 14.94
N ALA A 191 3.80 -25.01 14.39
CA ALA A 191 4.51 -24.46 13.23
C ALA A 191 5.95 -24.04 13.55
N ALA A 192 6.19 -23.46 14.74
CA ALA A 192 7.53 -23.19 15.24
C ALA A 192 8.33 -24.47 15.44
N ASP A 193 7.74 -25.52 16.01
CA ASP A 193 8.40 -26.80 16.21
C ASP A 193 8.79 -27.50 14.89
N ARG A 194 7.90 -27.46 13.88
CA ARG A 194 8.19 -28.04 12.56
C ARG A 194 9.27 -27.28 11.80
N GLY A 195 9.19 -25.95 11.76
CA GLY A 195 10.13 -25.13 10.97
C GLY A 195 11.45 -24.84 11.69
N THR A 196 11.45 -24.81 13.02
CA THR A 196 12.64 -24.56 13.86
C THR A 196 12.69 -25.54 15.04
N PRO A 197 13.10 -26.80 14.82
CA PRO A 197 13.23 -27.78 15.89
C PRO A 197 14.15 -27.28 17.02
N ASN A 198 13.75 -27.53 18.27
CA ASN A 198 14.41 -26.99 19.48
C ASN A 198 14.41 -25.45 19.55
N HIS A 199 13.35 -24.80 19.09
CA HIS A 199 13.26 -23.34 19.00
C HIS A 199 13.56 -22.60 20.31
N ALA A 200 13.22 -23.17 21.47
CA ALA A 200 13.52 -22.55 22.76
C ALA A 200 15.04 -22.34 22.97
N ALA A 201 15.87 -23.30 22.54
CA ALA A 201 17.32 -23.19 22.61
C ALA A 201 17.86 -22.18 21.60
N VAL A 202 17.33 -22.18 20.36
CA VAL A 202 17.71 -21.22 19.32
C VAL A 202 17.32 -19.80 19.72
N LEU A 203 16.16 -19.61 20.37
CA LEU A 203 15.72 -18.32 20.88
C LEU A 203 16.62 -17.82 22.02
N ALA A 204 17.01 -18.72 22.93
CA ALA A 204 17.91 -18.39 24.03
C ALA A 204 19.29 -17.97 23.51
N ASN A 205 19.84 -18.74 22.56
CA ASN A 205 21.17 -18.53 21.99
C ASN A 205 21.15 -18.70 20.46
N PRO A 206 20.75 -17.64 19.71
CA PRO A 206 20.78 -17.68 18.25
C PRO A 206 22.20 -17.93 17.73
N THR A 207 22.36 -18.86 16.79
CA THR A 207 23.67 -19.15 16.16
C THR A 207 24.24 -17.91 15.47
N VAL A 208 23.36 -17.17 14.78
CA VAL A 208 23.67 -15.88 14.20
C VAL A 208 23.37 -14.81 15.24
N SER A 209 24.39 -14.06 15.66
CA SER A 209 24.20 -12.91 16.53
C SER A 209 23.51 -11.74 15.80
N ALA A 210 22.87 -10.84 16.54
CA ALA A 210 22.29 -9.61 15.98
C ALA A 210 23.33 -8.79 15.17
N ARG A 211 24.57 -8.73 15.66
CA ARG A 211 25.69 -8.06 14.98
C ARG A 211 26.02 -8.72 13.63
N GLN A 212 26.07 -10.05 13.60
CA GLN A 212 26.25 -10.80 12.35
C GLN A 212 25.08 -10.60 11.39
N ALA A 213 23.85 -10.56 11.90
CA ALA A 213 22.66 -10.30 11.08
C ALA A 213 22.71 -8.91 10.40
N ILE A 214 23.16 -7.85 11.10
CA ILE A 214 23.39 -6.53 10.48
C ILE A 214 24.40 -6.62 9.34
N ALA A 215 25.53 -7.28 9.55
CA ALA A 215 26.56 -7.43 8.53
C ALA A 215 26.07 -8.25 7.33
N LEU A 216 25.37 -9.37 7.55
CA LEU A 216 24.79 -10.20 6.49
C LEU A 216 23.73 -9.45 5.68
N ALA A 217 22.87 -8.67 6.36
CA ALA A 217 21.88 -7.82 5.69
C ALA A 217 22.56 -6.73 4.85
N ALA A 218 23.60 -6.09 5.36
CA ALA A 218 24.37 -5.08 4.64
C ALA A 218 25.10 -5.67 3.42
N GLN A 219 25.75 -6.83 3.56
CA GLN A 219 26.34 -7.58 2.46
C GLN A 219 25.29 -7.93 1.39
N ASN A 220 24.10 -8.34 1.80
CA ASN A 220 23.02 -8.67 0.88
C ASN A 220 22.52 -7.46 0.06
N VAL A 221 22.62 -6.24 0.59
CA VAL A 221 22.32 -5.01 -0.14
C VAL A 221 23.54 -4.42 -0.86
N GLY A 222 24.65 -5.16 -0.93
CA GLY A 222 25.84 -4.81 -1.70
C GLY A 222 26.87 -3.95 -0.95
N ASP A 223 26.72 -3.73 0.36
CA ASP A 223 27.74 -3.05 1.15
C ASP A 223 28.90 -3.99 1.47
N ALA A 224 30.13 -3.46 1.44
CA ALA A 224 31.31 -4.14 1.99
C ALA A 224 31.27 -4.11 3.52
N ALA A 225 30.53 -5.03 4.12
CA ALA A 225 30.27 -5.06 5.55
C ALA A 225 31.00 -6.21 6.27
N ALA A 226 31.83 -5.87 7.26
CA ALA A 226 32.47 -6.81 8.17
C ALA A 226 31.75 -6.80 9.53
N VAL A 227 31.64 -7.96 10.18
CA VAL A 227 30.94 -8.11 11.47
C VAL A 227 31.63 -7.29 12.57
N GLU A 228 32.95 -7.19 12.51
CA GLU A 228 33.81 -6.47 13.44
C GLU A 228 33.56 -4.96 13.40
N ALA A 229 33.08 -4.44 12.25
CA ALA A 229 32.76 -3.03 12.07
C ALA A 229 31.39 -2.63 12.62
N VAL A 230 30.58 -3.58 13.09
CA VAL A 230 29.26 -3.34 13.65
C VAL A 230 29.36 -3.21 15.17
N THR A 231 29.05 -2.03 15.70
CA THR A 231 29.11 -1.74 17.13
C THR A 231 27.70 -1.53 17.71
N PRO A 232 27.34 -2.19 18.83
CA PRO A 232 26.07 -1.93 19.49
C PRO A 232 26.03 -0.49 20.02
N VAL A 233 24.94 0.22 19.77
CA VAL A 233 24.71 1.59 20.28
C VAL A 233 24.13 1.55 21.69
N ALA A 234 23.36 0.50 21.99
CA ALA A 234 22.75 0.27 23.29
C ALA A 234 22.68 -1.23 23.56
N GLU A 235 22.44 -1.59 24.82
CA GLU A 235 22.09 -2.96 25.20
C GLU A 235 20.81 -3.40 24.51
N ALA A 236 20.70 -4.71 24.27
CA ALA A 236 19.47 -5.28 23.73
C ALA A 236 18.32 -5.06 24.72
N ALA A 237 17.14 -4.74 24.19
CA ALA A 237 15.94 -4.63 25.00
C ALA A 237 15.69 -5.93 25.77
N ALA A 238 15.30 -5.82 27.05
CA ALA A 238 14.94 -6.95 27.90
C ALA A 238 13.55 -7.51 27.53
N THR A 239 13.32 -7.76 26.25
CA THR A 239 12.12 -8.40 25.68
C THR A 239 12.52 -9.67 24.94
N PRO A 240 11.58 -10.60 24.69
CA PRO A 240 11.87 -11.79 23.88
C PRO A 240 12.42 -11.47 22.49
N GLU A 241 12.01 -10.36 21.89
CA GLU A 241 12.49 -9.91 20.58
C GLU A 241 13.91 -9.33 20.59
N ARG A 242 14.49 -9.02 21.77
CA ARG A 242 15.88 -8.55 21.92
C ARG A 242 16.26 -7.41 20.98
N ARG A 243 15.34 -6.46 20.77
CA ARG A 243 15.57 -5.35 19.85
C ARG A 243 16.83 -4.58 20.25
N GLN A 244 17.73 -4.36 19.30
CA GLN A 244 18.99 -3.68 19.52
C GLN A 244 19.37 -2.79 18.34
N LYS A 245 20.01 -1.66 18.64
CA LYS A 245 20.52 -0.70 17.66
C LYS A 245 22.02 -0.84 17.48
N PHE A 246 22.48 -0.63 16.26
CA PHE A 246 23.88 -0.77 15.86
C PHE A 246 24.34 0.39 14.98
N SER A 247 25.60 0.75 15.11
CA SER A 247 26.29 1.67 14.21
C SER A 247 27.39 0.91 13.47
N ALA A 248 27.66 1.33 12.23
CA ALA A 248 28.78 0.85 11.44
C ALA A 248 29.11 1.88 10.35
N THR A 249 30.32 1.86 9.82
CA THR A 249 30.76 2.82 8.79
C THR A 249 29.96 2.71 7.49
N PHE A 250 29.53 1.50 7.12
CA PHE A 250 28.69 1.23 5.95
C PHE A 250 27.21 1.61 6.14
N LEU A 251 26.78 1.99 7.35
CA LEU A 251 25.41 2.42 7.62
C LEU A 251 25.30 3.95 7.55
N ARG A 252 24.22 4.45 6.95
CA ARG A 252 23.79 5.85 7.05
C ARG A 252 22.89 6.00 8.27
N GLY A 253 23.49 6.33 9.41
CA GLY A 253 22.81 6.35 10.71
C GLY A 253 22.93 5.00 11.43
N GLU A 254 21.88 4.60 12.12
CA GLU A 254 21.83 3.34 12.89
C GLU A 254 21.05 2.26 12.12
N GLY A 255 21.47 1.00 12.27
CA GLY A 255 20.69 -0.17 11.94
C GLY A 255 19.99 -0.73 13.19
N THR A 256 18.85 -1.38 13.02
CA THR A 256 18.13 -2.07 14.09
C THR A 256 18.01 -3.55 13.75
N ALA A 257 18.22 -4.44 14.72
CA ALA A 257 17.92 -5.86 14.62
C ALA A 257 17.01 -6.29 15.78
N GLN A 258 16.07 -7.19 15.52
CA GLN A 258 15.22 -7.83 16.52
C GLN A 258 14.85 -9.25 16.06
N LEU A 259 14.64 -10.17 17.00
CA LEU A 259 14.13 -11.51 16.68
C LEU A 259 12.67 -11.44 16.23
N ILE A 260 12.33 -12.26 15.24
CA ILE A 260 10.98 -12.39 14.69
C ILE A 260 10.76 -13.82 14.19
N TRP A 261 9.53 -14.31 14.28
CA TRP A 261 9.12 -15.57 13.65
C TRP A 261 8.65 -15.31 12.23
N LEU A 262 9.26 -15.92 11.22
CA LEU A 262 8.86 -15.78 9.83
C LEU A 262 8.02 -16.99 9.39
N PRO A 263 6.74 -16.80 9.01
CA PRO A 263 5.98 -17.83 8.32
C PRO A 263 6.62 -18.17 6.99
N MET A 264 7.02 -19.43 6.83
CA MET A 264 7.46 -19.94 5.54
C MET A 264 6.28 -20.44 4.73
N ASP A 265 5.28 -21.00 5.42
CA ASP A 265 3.99 -21.42 4.89
C ASP A 265 2.95 -21.43 6.05
N ARG A 266 1.80 -22.10 5.83
CA ARG A 266 0.73 -22.26 6.83
C ARG A 266 1.18 -22.99 8.10
N ASP A 267 2.12 -23.91 7.97
CA ASP A 267 2.42 -24.94 8.96
C ASP A 267 3.89 -24.91 9.43
N THR A 268 4.73 -24.00 8.94
CA THR A 268 6.14 -23.89 9.35
C THR A 268 6.59 -22.44 9.61
N LEU A 269 7.34 -22.25 10.70
CA LEU A 269 7.97 -20.97 11.04
C LEU A 269 9.50 -21.10 11.16
N ARG A 270 10.23 -20.10 10.65
CA ARG A 270 11.67 -19.95 10.86
C ARG A 270 11.95 -18.76 11.79
N LEU A 271 12.78 -18.96 12.80
CA LEU A 271 13.26 -17.85 13.64
C LEU A 271 14.27 -17.01 12.84
N CYS A 272 14.03 -15.70 12.74
CA CYS A 272 14.85 -14.77 11.97
C CYS A 272 15.23 -13.54 12.80
N TRP A 273 16.26 -12.83 12.35
CA TRP A 273 16.50 -11.43 12.66
C TRP A 273 15.79 -10.55 11.64
N ASP A 274 14.91 -9.67 12.12
CA ASP A 274 14.35 -8.55 11.37
C ASP A 274 15.29 -7.36 11.46
N VAL A 275 16.02 -7.12 10.37
CA VAL A 275 17.01 -6.06 10.24
C VAL A 275 16.44 -4.91 9.43
N THR A 276 16.45 -3.71 10.00
CA THR A 276 16.22 -2.47 9.26
C THR A 276 17.50 -1.66 9.22
N LEU A 277 17.98 -1.29 8.03
CA LEU A 277 19.22 -0.54 7.85
C LEU A 277 19.12 0.44 6.69
N THR A 278 19.95 1.48 6.71
CA THR A 278 20.14 2.37 5.56
C THR A 278 21.56 2.20 5.04
N SER A 279 21.73 1.75 3.80
CA SER A 279 23.05 1.60 3.17
C SER A 279 23.66 2.98 2.95
N ARG A 280 24.92 3.16 3.35
CA ARG A 280 25.68 4.38 3.05
C ARG A 280 26.08 4.44 1.59
N ALA A 281 26.45 3.32 0.98
CA ALA A 281 26.89 3.29 -0.42
C ALA A 281 25.75 3.62 -1.38
N ARG A 282 24.51 3.23 -1.03
CA ARG A 282 23.34 3.37 -1.89
C ARG A 282 22.42 4.53 -1.49
N GLY A 283 22.44 4.95 -0.23
CA GLY A 283 21.50 5.94 0.31
C GLY A 283 20.07 5.41 0.51
N GLU A 284 19.86 4.11 0.33
CA GLU A 284 18.56 3.42 0.39
C GLU A 284 18.36 2.73 1.74
N MET A 285 17.13 2.75 2.24
CA MET A 285 16.72 2.00 3.42
C MET A 285 16.13 0.65 3.00
N PHE A 286 16.45 -0.39 3.77
CA PHE A 286 15.98 -1.76 3.54
C PHE A 286 15.47 -2.38 4.83
N ARG A 287 14.51 -3.29 4.68
CA ARG A 287 14.16 -4.31 5.67
C ARG A 287 14.59 -5.67 5.15
N VAL A 288 15.33 -6.42 5.95
CA VAL A 288 15.94 -7.69 5.59
C VAL A 288 15.70 -8.71 6.69
N LEU A 289 15.16 -9.88 6.35
CA LEU A 289 14.99 -10.99 7.28
C LEU A 289 16.11 -12.02 7.09
N VAL A 290 16.90 -12.22 8.13
CA VAL A 290 18.06 -13.12 8.14
C VAL A 290 17.76 -14.30 9.08
N ASP A 291 17.83 -15.53 8.61
CA ASP A 291 17.60 -16.70 9.44
C ASP A 291 18.58 -16.74 10.63
N ALA A 292 18.04 -16.90 11.84
CA ALA A 292 18.79 -16.79 13.09
C ALA A 292 19.73 -17.98 13.35
N LYS A 293 19.60 -19.07 12.59
CA LYS A 293 20.41 -20.28 12.68
C LYS A 293 21.45 -20.36 11.56
N THR A 294 21.06 -20.07 10.31
CA THR A 294 21.91 -20.28 9.12
C THR A 294 22.55 -19.00 8.58
N GLY A 295 21.98 -17.84 8.89
CA GLY A 295 22.41 -16.56 8.31
C GLY A 295 21.90 -16.33 6.89
N GLU A 296 21.05 -17.22 6.38
CA GLU A 296 20.43 -17.05 5.07
C GLU A 296 19.49 -15.85 5.07
N VAL A 297 19.62 -14.97 4.07
CA VAL A 297 18.62 -13.92 3.84
C VAL A 297 17.41 -14.50 3.11
N LEU A 298 16.24 -14.37 3.74
CA LEU A 298 14.97 -14.93 3.27
C LEU A 298 14.08 -13.88 2.61
N VAL A 299 14.09 -12.65 3.12
CA VAL A 299 13.28 -11.54 2.60
C VAL A 299 14.16 -10.29 2.52
N ARG A 300 14.11 -9.58 1.39
CA ARG A 300 14.64 -8.22 1.25
C ARG A 300 13.55 -7.33 0.67
N ARG A 301 13.31 -6.19 1.33
CA ARG A 301 12.42 -5.15 0.87
C ARG A 301 13.09 -3.78 0.93
N GLY A 302 13.13 -3.08 -0.20
CA GLY A 302 13.46 -1.67 -0.28
C GLY A 302 12.36 -0.83 0.38
N LEU A 303 12.77 0.04 1.30
CA LEU A 303 11.91 1.01 1.98
C LEU A 303 12.13 2.44 1.44
N THR A 304 12.98 2.59 0.42
CA THR A 304 13.19 3.84 -0.32
C THR A 304 12.59 3.69 -1.70
N SER A 305 11.69 4.61 -2.04
CA SER A 305 11.19 4.81 -3.39
C SER A 305 11.73 6.14 -3.91
N TYR A 306 12.17 6.14 -5.16
CA TYR A 306 12.52 7.37 -5.86
C TYR A 306 11.30 7.92 -6.57
N LEU A 307 11.31 9.23 -6.73
CA LEU A 307 10.32 9.95 -7.49
C LEU A 307 11.06 11.05 -8.24
N SER A 308 11.11 10.93 -9.56
CA SER A 308 11.78 11.89 -10.42
C SER A 308 10.76 12.75 -11.16
N ASP A 309 11.16 13.99 -11.49
CA ASP A 309 10.30 14.88 -12.25
C ASP A 309 10.19 14.43 -13.72
N ALA A 310 9.07 14.79 -14.34
CA ALA A 310 8.93 14.82 -15.79
C ALA A 310 8.42 16.20 -16.22
N SER A 311 8.73 16.60 -17.44
CA SER A 311 8.33 17.89 -17.99
C SER A 311 7.28 17.70 -19.08
N TYR A 312 6.18 18.45 -19.00
CA TYR A 312 5.06 18.35 -19.92
C TYR A 312 4.74 19.73 -20.50
N ARG A 313 4.84 19.90 -21.82
CA ARG A 313 4.35 21.11 -22.50
C ARG A 313 2.83 20.99 -22.56
N VAL A 314 2.07 21.81 -21.86
CA VAL A 314 0.61 21.67 -21.78
C VAL A 314 -0.10 22.99 -21.55
N PHE A 315 -1.38 23.03 -21.81
CA PHE A 315 -2.29 23.99 -21.25
C PHE A 315 -2.68 23.56 -19.83
N THR A 316 -2.58 24.47 -18.87
CA THR A 316 -2.79 24.21 -17.44
C THR A 316 -4.15 24.69 -16.93
N SER A 317 -4.95 25.28 -17.80
CA SER A 317 -6.27 25.86 -17.51
C SER A 317 -7.14 25.82 -18.78
N ASP A 318 -8.19 26.62 -18.83
CA ASP A 318 -9.10 26.74 -19.97
C ASP A 318 -8.30 27.03 -21.25
N SER A 319 -8.50 26.19 -22.27
CA SER A 319 -7.64 26.12 -23.44
C SER A 319 -8.32 25.38 -24.59
N PRO A 320 -7.83 25.52 -25.84
CA PRO A 320 -6.74 26.40 -26.27
C PRO A 320 -7.18 27.85 -26.51
N SER A 321 -8.48 28.15 -26.48
CA SER A 321 -9.05 29.49 -26.64
C SER A 321 -10.12 29.71 -25.55
N PRO A 322 -9.69 30.06 -24.32
CA PRO A 322 -10.57 30.13 -23.17
C PRO A 322 -11.66 31.19 -23.33
N PHE A 323 -12.91 30.79 -23.10
CA PHE A 323 -14.08 31.66 -23.04
C PHE A 323 -14.80 31.51 -21.69
N SER A 324 -14.06 31.33 -20.60
CA SER A 324 -14.63 31.02 -19.28
C SER A 324 -14.52 32.22 -18.31
N PRO A 325 -15.62 32.67 -17.70
CA PRO A 325 -17.01 32.28 -17.98
C PRO A 325 -17.47 32.75 -19.36
N GLY A 326 -18.36 31.97 -19.98
CA GLY A 326 -18.96 32.27 -21.28
C GLY A 326 -19.87 33.49 -21.27
N HIS A 327 -20.25 33.95 -22.47
CA HIS A 327 -21.32 34.94 -22.58
C HIS A 327 -22.68 34.33 -22.21
N PRO A 328 -23.62 35.15 -21.68
CA PRO A 328 -24.97 34.68 -21.32
C PRO A 328 -25.83 34.28 -22.53
N THR A 329 -25.36 34.53 -23.76
CA THR A 329 -26.06 34.21 -25.02
C THR A 329 -25.07 33.65 -26.05
N PRO A 330 -25.47 32.73 -26.94
CA PRO A 330 -24.61 32.21 -28.00
C PRO A 330 -24.09 33.31 -28.93
N LEU A 331 -22.79 33.32 -29.22
CA LEU A 331 -22.12 34.22 -30.15
C LEU A 331 -21.08 33.46 -30.98
N THR A 332 -20.69 34.01 -32.13
CA THR A 332 -19.68 33.43 -33.04
C THR A 332 -18.25 33.87 -32.74
N THR A 333 -18.01 34.52 -31.59
CA THR A 333 -16.69 35.05 -31.24
C THR A 333 -15.78 33.93 -30.75
N GLN A 334 -14.60 33.80 -31.35
CA GLN A 334 -13.54 32.90 -30.90
C GLN A 334 -12.47 33.71 -30.13
N PRO A 335 -12.14 33.38 -28.87
CA PRO A 335 -11.07 34.03 -28.14
C PRO A 335 -9.72 33.76 -28.79
N PRO A 336 -8.72 34.64 -28.59
CA PRO A 336 -7.35 34.37 -28.99
C PRO A 336 -6.85 33.05 -28.38
N LEU A 337 -5.99 32.35 -29.12
CA LEU A 337 -5.29 31.19 -28.60
C LEU A 337 -4.34 31.61 -27.48
N VAL A 338 -4.30 30.82 -26.41
CA VAL A 338 -3.31 30.96 -25.34
C VAL A 338 -2.08 30.09 -25.64
N SER A 339 -0.98 30.35 -24.95
CA SER A 339 0.24 29.54 -25.07
C SER A 339 0.28 28.39 -24.06
N ARG A 340 0.90 27.28 -24.46
CA ARG A 340 1.23 26.16 -23.56
C ARG A 340 2.43 26.50 -22.68
N THR A 341 2.46 25.95 -21.47
CA THR A 341 3.55 26.09 -20.50
C THR A 341 4.28 24.77 -20.35
N LEU A 342 5.61 24.78 -20.14
CA LEU A 342 6.34 23.59 -19.69
C LEU A 342 6.18 23.47 -18.19
N VAL A 343 5.51 22.43 -17.73
CA VAL A 343 5.37 22.16 -16.31
C VAL A 343 6.26 20.98 -15.95
N THR A 344 7.08 21.13 -14.91
CA THR A 344 7.98 20.09 -14.39
C THR A 344 7.51 19.68 -13.01
N LEU A 345 7.05 18.43 -12.89
CA LEU A 345 6.58 17.86 -11.63
C LEU A 345 6.57 16.33 -11.71
N PRO A 346 6.60 15.63 -10.57
CA PRO A 346 6.40 14.19 -10.56
C PRO A 346 4.92 13.82 -10.40
N ALA A 347 4.15 14.60 -9.62
CA ALA A 347 2.71 14.53 -9.42
C ALA A 347 2.22 15.81 -8.72
N LEU A 348 0.92 16.10 -8.71
CA LEU A 348 0.38 17.21 -7.91
C LEU A 348 0.30 16.85 -6.43
N ASN A 349 0.04 15.58 -6.14
CA ASN A 349 -0.05 15.06 -4.78
C ASN A 349 0.54 13.66 -4.72
N THR A 350 1.66 13.49 -4.02
CA THR A 350 2.33 12.19 -3.83
C THR A 350 1.56 11.24 -2.92
N ASN A 351 0.52 11.72 -2.21
CA ASN A 351 -0.42 10.81 -1.56
C ASN A 351 -1.41 10.21 -2.58
N ALA A 352 -1.85 10.97 -3.58
CA ALA A 352 -2.74 10.47 -4.64
C ALA A 352 -1.98 9.63 -5.67
N SER A 353 -0.80 10.09 -6.07
CA SER A 353 0.09 9.42 -7.01
C SER A 353 1.45 9.07 -6.36
N PRO A 354 1.54 8.00 -5.54
CA PRO A 354 2.77 7.65 -4.83
C PRO A 354 3.96 7.31 -5.72
N ALA A 355 3.71 6.79 -6.92
CA ALA A 355 4.73 6.49 -7.93
C ALA A 355 4.99 7.65 -8.90
N GLY A 356 4.32 8.80 -8.69
CA GLY A 356 4.25 9.87 -9.68
C GLY A 356 3.18 9.61 -10.74
N TRP A 357 3.04 10.56 -11.67
CA TRP A 357 2.22 10.40 -12.87
C TRP A 357 2.88 9.47 -13.88
N LEU A 358 4.20 9.51 -13.94
CA LEU A 358 5.05 8.64 -14.75
C LEU A 358 6.00 7.88 -13.82
N ASP A 359 5.92 6.56 -13.87
CA ASP A 359 6.77 5.68 -13.06
C ASP A 359 8.25 5.97 -13.30
N ASP A 360 9.06 5.84 -12.24
CA ASP A 360 10.49 6.11 -12.33
C ASP A 360 11.20 5.16 -13.29
N GLY A 361 11.96 5.74 -14.24
CA GLY A 361 12.57 5.01 -15.35
C GLY A 361 11.68 4.90 -16.59
N GLY A 362 10.42 5.35 -16.54
CA GLY A 362 9.54 5.46 -17.70
C GLY A 362 9.84 6.67 -18.59
N ASN A 363 9.49 6.58 -19.87
CA ASN A 363 9.63 7.67 -20.85
C ASN A 363 8.47 7.77 -21.84
N GLU A 364 7.37 7.07 -21.57
CA GLU A 364 6.13 7.10 -22.35
C GLU A 364 5.02 7.76 -21.53
N THR A 365 3.94 8.19 -22.15
CA THR A 365 2.74 8.71 -21.46
C THR A 365 1.90 7.58 -20.85
N ARG A 366 2.52 6.78 -19.99
CA ARG A 366 1.94 5.61 -19.32
C ARG A 366 2.40 5.58 -17.86
N GLY A 367 1.45 5.51 -16.94
CA GLY A 367 1.73 5.42 -15.52
C GLY A 367 0.56 4.81 -14.75
N ASN A 368 0.61 4.90 -13.41
CA ASN A 368 -0.35 4.22 -12.55
C ASN A 368 -1.81 4.63 -12.78
N ASN A 369 -2.09 5.90 -13.11
CA ASN A 369 -3.46 6.44 -13.15
C ASN A 369 -4.06 6.37 -14.56
N VAL A 370 -3.22 6.42 -15.59
CA VAL A 370 -3.62 6.56 -16.99
C VAL A 370 -2.57 5.99 -17.93
N ASP A 371 -3.05 5.35 -18.99
CA ASP A 371 -2.29 4.93 -20.16
C ASP A 371 -2.80 5.75 -21.37
N ALA A 372 -2.07 6.80 -21.75
CA ALA A 372 -2.50 7.72 -22.82
C ALA A 372 -1.74 7.48 -24.12
N HIS A 373 -2.47 7.30 -25.22
CA HIS A 373 -1.95 6.94 -26.54
C HIS A 373 -2.85 7.48 -27.66
N THR A 374 -2.53 7.18 -28.92
CA THR A 374 -3.49 7.31 -30.02
C THR A 374 -4.07 5.94 -30.34
N ASP A 375 -5.31 5.93 -30.81
CA ASP A 375 -5.99 4.75 -31.38
C ASP A 375 -6.73 5.18 -32.66
N ARG A 376 -5.98 5.47 -33.72
CA ARG A 376 -6.58 5.99 -34.96
C ARG A 376 -7.28 4.93 -35.79
N ASN A 377 -6.91 3.66 -35.59
CA ASN A 377 -7.47 2.50 -36.27
C ASN A 377 -8.69 1.93 -35.54
N ASN A 378 -9.03 2.44 -34.35
CA ASN A 378 -10.20 2.06 -33.56
C ASN A 378 -10.21 0.55 -33.32
N ASP A 379 -9.09 0.03 -32.79
CA ASP A 379 -8.98 -1.36 -32.36
C ASP A 379 -8.79 -1.51 -30.84
N ASP A 380 -8.99 -0.43 -30.08
CA ASP A 380 -8.83 -0.35 -28.63
C ASP A 380 -7.40 -0.74 -28.18
N LEU A 381 -6.41 -0.56 -29.07
CA LEU A 381 -5.00 -0.82 -28.80
C LEU A 381 -4.15 0.43 -29.03
N PRO A 382 -3.08 0.62 -28.23
CA PRO A 382 -2.14 1.71 -28.48
C PRO A 382 -1.46 1.62 -29.83
N ASP A 383 -1.63 2.66 -30.65
CA ASP A 383 -0.79 2.89 -31.82
C ASP A 383 0.69 2.98 -31.40
N VAL A 384 1.56 2.36 -32.21
CA VAL A 384 3.02 2.41 -32.05
C VAL A 384 3.70 3.11 -33.23
N PRO A 385 4.80 3.85 -33.01
CA PRO A 385 5.47 4.09 -31.73
C PRO A 385 4.77 5.15 -30.86
N ARG A 386 4.86 4.97 -29.54
CA ARG A 386 4.32 5.94 -28.57
C ARG A 386 5.23 7.18 -28.43
N PRO A 387 4.67 8.36 -28.12
CA PRO A 387 5.46 9.56 -27.87
C PRO A 387 6.47 9.36 -26.73
N GLN A 388 7.74 9.63 -27.01
CA GLN A 388 8.84 9.55 -26.05
C GLN A 388 9.35 10.95 -25.68
N GLY A 389 9.64 11.18 -24.40
CA GLY A 389 10.31 12.39 -23.97
C GLY A 389 11.74 12.48 -24.53
N SER A 390 12.14 13.67 -24.99
CA SER A 390 13.51 13.96 -25.44
C SER A 390 13.89 15.42 -25.14
N PRO A 391 14.90 15.69 -24.29
CA PRO A 391 15.68 14.74 -23.47
C PRO A 391 14.80 13.82 -22.61
N PHE A 392 15.35 12.71 -22.10
CA PHE A 392 14.59 11.72 -21.32
C PHE A 392 13.66 12.38 -20.29
N ARG A 393 12.36 12.03 -20.32
CA ARG A 393 11.25 12.60 -19.52
C ARG A 393 10.91 14.07 -19.78
N VAL A 394 11.35 14.63 -20.91
CA VAL A 394 10.97 15.98 -21.38
C VAL A 394 10.04 15.86 -22.58
N PHE A 395 8.74 15.95 -22.32
CA PHE A 395 7.68 15.88 -23.32
C PHE A 395 7.34 17.28 -23.85
N ASP A 396 8.26 17.85 -24.63
CA ASP A 396 8.16 19.19 -25.19
C ASP A 396 7.80 19.20 -26.68
N PHE A 397 6.61 18.68 -27.00
CA PHE A 397 6.14 18.62 -28.38
C PHE A 397 5.45 19.91 -28.81
N ALA A 398 5.85 20.43 -29.98
CA ALA A 398 5.19 21.58 -30.61
C ALA A 398 3.76 21.25 -31.04
N MET A 399 2.91 22.28 -31.09
CA MET A 399 1.54 22.20 -31.59
C MET A 399 1.17 23.57 -32.16
N ASP A 400 0.82 23.61 -33.44
CA ASP A 400 0.28 24.79 -34.09
C ASP A 400 -1.15 24.54 -34.58
N LEU A 401 -2.11 25.09 -33.83
CA LEU A 401 -3.54 24.96 -34.09
C LEU A 401 -4.03 25.81 -35.27
N THR A 402 -3.17 26.64 -35.86
CA THR A 402 -3.57 27.57 -36.93
C THR A 402 -3.28 27.03 -38.33
N THR A 403 -2.19 26.26 -38.48
CA THR A 403 -1.74 25.78 -39.80
C THR A 403 -1.58 24.27 -39.92
N GLN A 404 -1.50 23.53 -38.80
CA GLN A 404 -1.26 22.09 -38.85
C GLN A 404 -2.56 21.29 -38.85
N ASP A 405 -2.58 20.25 -39.69
CA ASP A 405 -3.56 19.16 -39.55
C ASP A 405 -3.42 18.48 -38.18
N PRO A 406 -4.52 18.12 -37.49
CA PRO A 406 -4.47 17.46 -36.20
C PRO A 406 -3.58 16.23 -36.12
N THR A 407 -3.46 15.51 -37.23
CA THR A 407 -2.64 14.31 -37.27
C THR A 407 -1.14 14.59 -37.14
N ASN A 408 -0.71 15.84 -37.31
CA ASN A 408 0.69 16.27 -37.24
C ASN A 408 1.13 16.75 -35.85
N TYR A 409 0.22 16.83 -34.86
CA TYR A 409 0.55 17.23 -33.48
C TYR A 409 0.09 16.21 -32.43
N SER A 410 -0.10 14.95 -32.81
CA SER A 410 -0.57 13.88 -31.90
C SER A 410 0.29 13.68 -30.66
N PRO A 411 1.63 13.71 -30.73
CA PRO A 411 2.45 13.65 -29.52
C PRO A 411 2.08 14.73 -28.50
N ALA A 412 1.79 15.95 -28.96
CA ALA A 412 1.35 17.04 -28.10
C ALA A 412 -0.07 16.84 -27.55
N ALA A 413 -0.97 16.25 -28.34
CA ALA A 413 -2.34 15.91 -27.90
C ALA A 413 -2.33 14.79 -26.84
N VAL A 414 -1.56 13.73 -27.05
CA VAL A 414 -1.40 12.62 -26.08
C VAL A 414 -0.85 13.13 -24.75
N VAL A 415 0.19 13.98 -24.77
CA VAL A 415 0.76 14.58 -23.55
C VAL A 415 -0.24 15.49 -22.82
N GLN A 416 -1.05 16.23 -23.57
CA GLN A 416 -2.11 17.05 -22.98
C GLN A 416 -3.17 16.19 -22.28
N LEU A 417 -3.59 15.09 -22.91
CA LEU A 417 -4.56 14.15 -22.36
C LEU A 417 -4.01 13.45 -21.11
N PHE A 418 -2.78 12.93 -21.18
CA PHE A 418 -2.05 12.35 -20.05
C PHE A 418 -1.99 13.30 -18.84
N TYR A 419 -1.65 14.57 -19.08
CA TYR A 419 -1.61 15.60 -18.04
C TYR A 419 -2.98 15.83 -17.41
N LEU A 420 -4.04 15.96 -18.22
CA LEU A 420 -5.39 16.22 -17.71
C LEU A 420 -5.98 15.05 -16.93
N CYS A 421 -5.78 13.81 -17.39
CA CYS A 421 -6.22 12.62 -16.67
C CYS A 421 -5.54 12.51 -15.30
N ASN A 422 -4.22 12.67 -15.25
CA ASN A 422 -3.48 12.66 -13.99
C ASN A 422 -3.83 13.83 -13.07
N TRP A 423 -3.97 15.04 -13.62
CA TRP A 423 -4.41 16.21 -12.85
C TRP A 423 -5.80 15.97 -12.24
N THR A 424 -6.72 15.42 -13.02
CA THR A 424 -8.09 15.12 -12.58
C THR A 424 -8.09 14.03 -11.52
N HIS A 425 -7.32 12.96 -11.71
CA HIS A 425 -7.11 11.91 -10.72
C HIS A 425 -6.69 12.50 -9.36
N ASP A 426 -5.61 13.28 -9.33
CA ASP A 426 -5.10 13.84 -8.07
C ASP A 426 -6.09 14.81 -7.40
N LYS A 427 -6.88 15.54 -8.20
CA LYS A 427 -7.95 16.43 -7.68
C LYS A 427 -9.13 15.65 -7.13
N LEU A 428 -9.60 14.62 -7.81
CA LEU A 428 -10.68 13.76 -7.34
C LEU A 428 -10.26 12.96 -6.10
N TYR A 429 -9.01 12.51 -6.04
CA TYR A 429 -8.45 11.87 -4.86
C TYR A 429 -8.53 12.79 -3.64
N ALA A 430 -8.14 14.07 -3.80
CA ALA A 430 -8.25 15.06 -2.73
C ALA A 430 -9.70 15.33 -2.29
N LEU A 431 -10.68 15.03 -3.15
CA LEU A 431 -12.11 15.13 -2.86
C LEU A 431 -12.71 13.81 -2.31
N GLY A 432 -11.91 12.75 -2.18
CA GLY A 432 -12.32 11.48 -1.57
C GLY A 432 -12.55 10.32 -2.55
N PHE A 433 -12.27 10.50 -3.85
CA PHE A 433 -12.25 9.40 -4.81
C PHE A 433 -10.92 8.64 -4.72
N THR A 434 -10.81 7.82 -3.68
CA THR A 434 -9.61 7.03 -3.32
C THR A 434 -9.72 5.58 -3.78
N GLU A 435 -8.69 4.77 -3.52
CA GLU A 435 -8.61 3.34 -3.86
C GLU A 435 -9.83 2.55 -3.35
N ALA A 436 -10.18 2.70 -2.07
CA ALA A 436 -11.34 2.02 -1.50
C ALA A 436 -12.69 2.53 -2.03
N ALA A 437 -12.71 3.67 -2.73
CA ALA A 437 -13.89 4.27 -3.35
C ALA A 437 -13.99 3.95 -4.86
N GLY A 438 -13.09 3.11 -5.39
CA GLY A 438 -13.08 2.67 -6.78
C GLY A 438 -12.51 3.69 -7.75
N ASN A 439 -11.39 4.34 -7.40
CA ASN A 439 -10.68 5.20 -8.33
C ASN A 439 -9.85 4.40 -9.34
N PHE A 440 -9.56 5.01 -10.48
CA PHE A 440 -8.87 4.37 -11.60
C PHE A 440 -7.36 4.33 -11.39
N GLN A 441 -6.80 3.13 -11.16
CA GLN A 441 -5.35 2.96 -10.99
C GLN A 441 -4.88 1.51 -11.15
N SER A 442 -3.72 1.33 -11.79
CA SER A 442 -3.09 0.01 -11.98
C SER A 442 -2.72 -0.67 -10.66
N ASN A 443 -2.21 0.09 -9.67
CA ASN A 443 -1.77 -0.44 -8.37
C ASN A 443 -2.36 0.38 -7.22
N ASN A 444 -3.01 -0.31 -6.28
CA ASN A 444 -3.66 0.31 -5.12
C ASN A 444 -2.78 0.46 -3.89
N PHE A 445 -1.50 0.11 -3.98
CA PHE A 445 -0.52 0.28 -2.88
C PHE A 445 -1.01 -0.31 -1.54
N ALA A 446 -1.83 -1.37 -1.61
CA ALA A 446 -2.53 -1.99 -0.48
C ALA A 446 -3.46 -1.05 0.32
N ARG A 447 -4.07 -0.05 -0.33
CA ARG A 447 -4.97 0.95 0.29
C ARG A 447 -6.47 0.66 0.14
N GLY A 448 -6.85 -0.44 -0.52
CA GLY A 448 -8.25 -0.85 -0.74
C GLY A 448 -8.61 -0.93 -2.22
N GLY A 449 -9.87 -1.21 -2.55
CA GLY A 449 -10.36 -1.34 -3.92
C GLY A 449 -9.80 -2.53 -4.69
N VAL A 450 -10.10 -2.59 -5.98
CA VAL A 450 -9.53 -3.53 -6.96
C VAL A 450 -8.78 -2.72 -8.00
N GLY A 451 -7.44 -2.74 -7.97
CA GLY A 451 -6.64 -2.05 -8.98
C GLY A 451 -6.58 -2.81 -10.30
N GLY A 452 -5.83 -2.26 -11.26
CA GLY A 452 -5.69 -2.81 -12.62
C GLY A 452 -6.54 -2.09 -13.66
N ASP A 453 -7.08 -0.93 -13.29
CA ASP A 453 -8.08 -0.15 -14.04
C ASP A 453 -7.61 1.29 -14.27
N ALA A 454 -6.33 1.48 -14.60
CA ALA A 454 -5.86 2.76 -15.10
C ALA A 454 -6.67 3.16 -16.35
N VAL A 455 -7.04 4.44 -16.44
CA VAL A 455 -7.80 4.97 -17.58
C VAL A 455 -7.02 4.72 -18.87
N GLN A 456 -7.63 4.02 -19.83
CA GLN A 456 -7.15 4.00 -21.22
C GLN A 456 -7.61 5.30 -21.89
N ALA A 457 -6.68 6.12 -22.35
CA ALA A 457 -6.97 7.48 -22.79
C ALA A 457 -6.55 7.69 -24.25
N ASP A 458 -7.54 7.58 -25.14
CA ASP A 458 -7.34 7.56 -26.59
C ASP A 458 -7.43 8.96 -27.18
N ALA A 459 -6.26 9.50 -27.55
CA ALA A 459 -6.18 10.75 -28.29
C ALA A 459 -6.39 10.49 -29.79
N GLN A 460 -7.28 11.26 -30.40
CA GLN A 460 -7.57 11.18 -31.85
C GLN A 460 -8.07 9.79 -32.27
N ASP A 461 -8.91 9.19 -31.44
CA ASP A 461 -9.62 7.94 -31.68
C ASP A 461 -10.34 7.93 -33.04
N GLY A 462 -10.16 6.85 -33.81
CA GLY A 462 -10.74 6.64 -35.14
C GLY A 462 -12.24 6.31 -35.18
N SER A 463 -12.88 6.07 -34.03
CA SER A 463 -14.30 5.72 -33.88
C SER A 463 -15.26 6.82 -34.35
N GLY A 464 -14.83 8.09 -34.30
CA GLY A 464 -15.67 9.21 -34.67
C GLY A 464 -15.02 10.59 -34.54
N VAL A 465 -15.73 11.60 -35.02
CA VAL A 465 -15.36 13.02 -34.93
C VAL A 465 -16.46 13.83 -34.27
N ASN A 466 -16.12 15.03 -33.76
CA ASN A 466 -17.04 15.97 -33.12
C ASN A 466 -17.73 15.42 -31.85
N ASN A 467 -17.14 14.44 -31.18
CA ASN A 467 -17.62 13.91 -29.91
C ASN A 467 -16.45 13.38 -29.06
N ALA A 468 -16.75 13.01 -27.81
CA ALA A 468 -15.88 12.22 -26.93
C ALA A 468 -16.76 11.28 -26.10
N ASN A 469 -16.20 10.19 -25.61
CA ASN A 469 -16.92 9.22 -24.78
C ASN A 469 -16.00 8.66 -23.68
N MET A 470 -16.60 8.01 -22.69
CA MET A 470 -15.88 7.29 -21.63
C MET A 470 -16.74 6.11 -21.19
N SER A 471 -16.13 4.94 -21.11
CA SER A 471 -16.72 3.74 -20.51
C SER A 471 -16.20 3.58 -19.08
N THR A 472 -17.09 3.27 -18.13
CA THR A 472 -16.73 3.09 -16.72
C THR A 472 -17.25 1.72 -16.25
N PRO A 473 -16.55 0.61 -16.57
CA PRO A 473 -16.90 -0.73 -16.09
C PRO A 473 -16.70 -0.85 -14.57
N GLY A 474 -16.88 -2.06 -14.02
CA GLY A 474 -16.67 -2.29 -12.59
C GLY A 474 -15.21 -2.06 -12.16
N ASP A 475 -15.00 -1.76 -10.88
CA ASP A 475 -13.67 -1.58 -10.25
C ASP A 475 -12.72 -2.73 -10.62
N GLY A 476 -11.51 -2.39 -11.05
CA GLY A 476 -10.49 -3.34 -11.50
C GLY A 476 -10.57 -3.79 -12.97
N PHE A 477 -11.47 -3.20 -13.77
CA PHE A 477 -11.51 -3.38 -15.22
C PHE A 477 -11.16 -2.05 -15.92
N PRO A 478 -10.13 -2.02 -16.79
CA PRO A 478 -9.74 -0.81 -17.52
C PRO A 478 -10.73 -0.41 -18.61
#